data_AF-A0A9E2XX07-F1
#
_entry.id   AF-A0A9E2XX07-F1
#
_cell.length_a   1.000
_cell.length_b   1.000
_cell.length_c   1.000
_cell.angle_alpha   90.00
_cell.angle_beta   90.00
_cell.angle_gamma   90.00
#
_symmetry.space_group_name_H-M   'P 1'
#
loop_
_entity.id
_entity.type
_entity.pdbx_description
1 polymer ?
#
loop_
_entity_poly.entity_id
_entity_poly.type
_entity_poly.pdbx_seq_one_letter_code
_entity_poly.pdbx_strand_id
1 'polypeptide(L)' 'MTSNSQISALIDRIKATPRQPGVDEIRIPGERAFRSREQALRDGIEIDRVVYEALKSLHLD' A
#
# COMPACT_ATOMS: atom_id res chain seq x y z
N MET A 1 -15.51 -16.96 15.57
CA MET A 1 -15.11 -15.58 15.20
C MET A 1 -13.90 -15.22 16.01
N THR A 2 -12.73 -15.04 15.40
CA THR A 2 -11.58 -14.43 16.05
C THR A 2 -11.93 -12.97 16.36
N SER A 3 -11.69 -12.52 17.58
CA SER A 3 -11.95 -11.11 17.94
C SER A 3 -10.93 -10.19 17.26
N ASN A 4 -11.30 -8.93 17.02
CA ASN A 4 -10.36 -7.94 16.48
C ASN A 4 -9.07 -7.83 17.31
N SER A 5 -9.15 -8.02 18.63
CA SER A 5 -7.98 -8.02 19.52
C SER A 5 -7.00 -9.18 19.26
N GLN A 6 -7.51 -10.37 18.95
CA GLN A 6 -6.67 -11.53 18.63
C GLN A 6 -5.93 -11.33 17.31
N ILE A 7 -6.58 -10.70 16.33
CA ILE A 7 -5.98 -10.39 15.03
C ILE A 7 -4.88 -9.34 15.20
N SER A 8 -5.12 -8.27 15.95
CA SER A 8 -4.08 -7.26 16.23
C SER A 8 -2.85 -7.88 16.90
N ALA A 9 -3.06 -8.70 17.94
CA ALA A 9 -1.94 -9.37 18.62
C ALA A 9 -1.16 -10.33 17.71
N LEU A 10 -1.83 -10.98 16.75
CA LEU A 10 -1.16 -11.80 15.74
C LEU A 10 -0.32 -10.94 14.79
N ILE A 11 -0.88 -9.84 14.30
CA ILE A 11 -0.18 -8.88 13.44
C ILE A 11 1.09 -8.35 14.14
N ASP A 12 0.97 -7.97 15.41
CA ASP A 12 2.09 -7.44 16.19
C ASP A 12 3.21 -8.48 16.32
N ARG A 13 2.87 -9.74 16.62
CA ARG A 13 3.86 -10.83 16.70
C ARG A 13 4.54 -11.10 15.36
N ILE A 14 3.81 -11.08 14.25
CA ILE A 14 4.40 -11.26 12.91
C ILE A 14 5.42 -10.15 12.66
N LYS A 15 5.06 -8.89 12.91
CA LYS A 15 5.93 -7.73 12.70
C LYS A 15 7.16 -7.68 13.62
N ALA A 16 7.06 -8.28 14.81
CA ALA A 16 8.14 -8.38 15.77
C ALA A 16 9.18 -9.48 15.44
N THR A 17 8.94 -10.29 14.40
CA THR A 17 9.89 -11.32 13.97
C THR A 17 11.24 -10.69 13.58
N PRO A 18 12.39 -11.28 13.94
CA PRO A 18 13.69 -10.78 13.50
C PRO A 18 13.76 -10.62 11.99
N ARG A 19 14.18 -9.44 11.55
CA ARG A 19 14.33 -9.13 10.13
C ARG A 19 15.59 -9.78 9.59
N GLN A 20 15.53 -10.25 8.33
CA GLN A 20 16.73 -10.67 7.62
C GLN A 20 17.58 -9.45 7.25
N PRO A 21 18.90 -9.60 7.04
CA PRO A 21 19.74 -8.52 6.53
C PRO A 21 19.15 -7.92 5.25
N GLY A 22 19.06 -6.58 5.20
CA GLY A 22 18.48 -5.85 4.06
C GLY A 22 16.95 -5.75 4.05
N VAL A 23 16.25 -6.30 5.05
CA VAL A 23 14.79 -6.11 5.20
C VAL A 23 14.52 -4.99 6.20
N ASP A 24 14.05 -3.85 5.70
CA ASP A 24 13.75 -2.68 6.53
C ASP A 24 12.48 -2.85 7.37
N GLU A 25 11.48 -3.60 6.89
CA GLU A 25 10.19 -3.74 7.55
C GLU A 25 9.48 -5.04 7.16
N ILE A 26 8.87 -5.73 8.14
CA ILE A 26 7.91 -6.80 7.90
C ILE A 26 6.51 -6.16 7.82
N ARG A 27 5.83 -6.35 6.69
CA ARG A 27 4.49 -5.79 6.44
C ARG A 27 3.45 -6.89 6.34
N ILE A 28 2.22 -6.56 6.73
CA ILE A 28 1.06 -7.43 6.50
C ILE A 28 0.52 -7.17 5.09
N PRO A 29 0.00 -8.19 4.38
CA PRO A 29 -0.68 -8.00 3.11
C PRO A 29 -1.73 -6.87 3.20
N GLY A 30 -1.70 -5.96 2.24
CA GLY A 30 -2.57 -4.78 2.20
C GLY A 30 -1.98 -3.51 2.81
N GLU A 31 -1.05 -3.57 3.77
CA GLU A 31 -0.50 -2.35 4.41
C GLU A 31 0.18 -1.41 3.42
N ARG A 32 0.93 -1.97 2.46
CA ARG A 32 1.52 -1.18 1.37
C ARG A 32 0.44 -0.46 0.55
N ALA A 33 -0.66 -1.15 0.24
CA ALA A 33 -1.75 -0.57 -0.55
C ALA A 33 -2.49 0.52 0.24
N PHE A 34 -2.76 0.32 1.53
CA PHE A 34 -3.33 1.34 2.40
C PHE A 34 -2.44 2.59 2.46
N ARG A 35 -1.12 2.43 2.68
CA ARG A 35 -0.17 3.56 2.66
C ARG A 35 -0.14 4.28 1.32
N SER A 36 -0.10 3.53 0.21
CA SER A 36 -0.08 4.12 -1.13
C SER A 36 -1.35 4.90 -1.43
N ARG A 37 -2.51 4.39 -1.00
CA ARG A 37 -3.80 5.09 -1.11
C ARG A 37 -3.82 6.36 -0.28
N GLU A 38 -3.35 6.30 0.96
CA GLU A 38 -3.28 7.46 1.83
C GLU A 38 -2.39 8.56 1.25
N GLN A 39 -1.25 8.20 0.66
CA GLN A 39 -0.37 9.14 -0.03
C GLN A 39 -1.03 9.71 -1.28
N ALA A 40 -1.63 8.87 -2.13
CA ALA A 40 -2.27 9.31 -3.36
C ALA A 40 -3.47 10.24 -3.11
N LEU A 41 -4.18 10.06 -2.00
CA LEU A 41 -5.25 10.97 -1.58
C LEU A 41 -4.73 12.35 -1.16
N ARG A 42 -3.50 12.43 -0.65
CA ARG A 42 -2.86 13.70 -0.27
C ARG A 42 -2.16 14.40 -1.43
N ASP A 43 -1.40 13.63 -2.20
CA ASP A 43 -0.44 14.18 -3.17
C ASP A 43 -0.95 14.12 -4.62
N GLY A 44 -2.02 13.37 -4.86
CA GLY A 44 -2.46 12.99 -6.18
C GLY A 44 -1.92 11.63 -6.64
N ILE A 45 -2.47 11.14 -7.75
CA ILE A 45 -2.11 9.84 -8.33
C ILE A 45 -1.03 10.06 -9.39
N GLU A 46 0.10 9.39 -9.24
CA GLU A 46 1.11 9.32 -10.29
C GLU A 46 0.59 8.47 -11.45
N ILE A 47 0.65 9.03 -12.66
CA ILE A 47 0.24 8.36 -13.89
C ILE A 47 1.42 8.45 -14.86
N ASP A 48 1.81 7.32 -15.45
CA ASP A 48 2.83 7.29 -16.50
C ASP A 48 2.45 8.23 -17.65
N ARG A 49 3.44 8.93 -18.20
CA ARG A 49 3.20 9.95 -19.22
C ARG A 49 2.50 9.40 -20.46
N VAL A 50 2.85 8.19 -20.89
CA VAL A 50 2.25 7.55 -22.07
C VAL A 50 0.77 7.26 -21.82
N VAL A 51 0.44 6.77 -20.63
CA VAL A 51 -0.95 6.51 -20.21
C VAL A 51 -1.74 7.83 -20.12
N TYR A 52 -1.13 8.87 -19.54
CA TYR A 52 -1.78 10.18 -19.42
C TYR A 52 -2.15 10.76 -20.80
N GLU A 53 -1.23 10.74 -21.76
CA GLU A 53 -1.52 11.24 -23.12
C GLU A 53 -2.58 10.39 -23.83
N ALA A 54 -2.52 9.07 -23.68
CA ALA A 54 -3.53 8.17 -24.27
C ALA A 54 -4.93 8.42 -23.68
N LEU A 55 -5.04 8.68 -22.37
CA LEU A 55 -6.32 9.03 -21.75
C LEU A 55 -6.82 10.40 -22.21
N LYS A 56 -5.90 11.37 -22.33
CA LYS A 56 -6.22 12.73 -22.78
C LYS A 56 -6.74 12.76 -24.22
N SER A 57 -6.21 11.93 -25.11
CA SER A 57 -6.68 11.85 -26.50
C SER A 57 -8.08 11.23 -26.64
N LEU A 58 -8.57 10.49 -25.63
CA LEU A 58 -9.94 9.91 -25.66
C LEU A 58 -11.03 10.90 -25.22
N HIS A 59 -10.64 12.04 -24.62
CA HIS A 59 -11.58 12.95 -23.95
C HIS A 59 -11.60 14.36 -24.55
N LEU A 60 -10.83 14.62 -25.61
CA LEU A 60 -10.70 15.94 -26.24
C LEU A 60 -11.06 15.94 -27.74
N ASP A 61 -11.80 14.92 -28.20
CA ASP A 61 -12.50 14.95 -29.50
C ASP A 61 -13.85 15.68 -29.38
#